data_AF-A0A1J4Z7A9-F1
#
_entry.id   AF-A0A1J4Z7A9-F1
#
_cell.length_a   1.000
_cell.length_b   1.000
_cell.length_c   1.000
_cell.angle_alpha   90.00
_cell.angle_beta   90.00
_cell.angle_gamma   90.00
#
_symmetry.space_group_name_H-M   'P 1'
#
loop_
_entity.id
_entity.type
_entity.pdbx_description
1 polymer ?
#
loop_
_entity_poly.entity_id
_entity_poly.type
_entity_poly.pdbx_seq_one_letter_code
_entity_poly.pdbx_strand_id
1 'polypeptide(L)'
;MKDNRNLVIGISLLIIGIIGLSALSGMRLSTAGMMGGGMMMDRAGMKEMMKGMMGDLLPPGINPEKLPDPQSTGAQLLVQYCTQCHELPGPGMHTADEWPSVDDRMIRRMRMMGGMMHDINAPADNEFRTLVAYLQRHAQKPMDKTKYTDLNTPAGKSFDATCSQCHVLPDPGQHTAAEWPGVVGHMTQNMKTMGKPLPDRATLEAVIEFLQTHAK
;
A
#
# COMPACT_ATOMS: atom_id res chain seq x y z
N MET A 1 31.41 65.41 -9.20
CA MET A 1 32.85 65.61 -9.47
C MET A 1 33.46 64.21 -9.43
N LYS A 2 33.74 63.56 -10.57
CA LYS A 2 35.05 63.55 -11.26
C LYS A 2 36.16 63.15 -10.27
N ASP A 3 36.84 62.01 -10.43
CA ASP A 3 37.83 61.84 -11.51
C ASP A 3 38.16 60.39 -11.92
N ASN A 4 38.31 60.23 -13.24
CA ASN A 4 39.15 59.22 -13.89
C ASN A 4 40.62 59.68 -13.83
N ARG A 5 41.56 58.75 -13.63
CA ARG A 5 42.91 58.79 -14.22
C ARG A 5 43.60 57.45 -13.94
N ASN A 6 43.63 56.56 -14.93
CA ASN A 6 44.74 56.44 -15.89
C ASN A 6 46.05 56.07 -15.18
N LEU A 7 46.47 54.80 -15.31
CA LEU A 7 47.37 54.37 -16.39
C LEU A 7 48.83 54.63 -16.02
N VAL A 8 49.39 53.78 -15.16
CA VAL A 8 50.83 53.66 -14.92
C VAL A 8 51.00 52.22 -14.42
N ILE A 9 51.26 51.21 -15.25
CA ILE A 9 52.58 50.65 -15.62
C ILE A 9 52.21 49.24 -16.09
N GLY A 10 52.48 48.78 -17.31
CA GLY A 10 53.77 48.82 -17.96
C GLY A 10 54.52 47.52 -17.66
N ILE A 11 54.46 46.58 -18.60
CA ILE A 11 55.54 45.64 -18.91
C ILE A 11 55.79 44.54 -17.86
N SER A 12 55.32 43.33 -18.17
CA SER A 12 56.12 42.10 -18.07
C SER A 12 55.34 40.94 -18.68
N LEU A 13 56.06 40.06 -19.39
CA LEU A 13 55.62 38.75 -19.91
C LEU A 13 55.02 38.74 -21.32
N LEU A 14 55.78 39.31 -22.25
CA LEU A 14 55.99 38.69 -23.56
C LEU A 14 57.16 37.70 -23.43
N ILE A 15 57.04 36.55 -24.11
CA ILE A 15 58.00 35.44 -24.27
C ILE A 15 57.74 34.22 -23.36
N ILE A 16 56.77 33.38 -23.76
CA ILE A 16 56.87 31.93 -24.03
C ILE A 16 55.73 31.68 -25.05
N GLY A 17 55.90 31.24 -26.29
CA GLY A 17 56.90 30.34 -26.81
C GLY A 17 56.27 28.97 -27.07
N ILE A 18 55.58 28.84 -28.21
CA ILE A 18 55.39 27.60 -28.98
C ILE A 18 54.30 26.64 -28.47
N ILE A 19 53.63 26.00 -29.45
CA ILE A 19 52.73 24.83 -29.41
C ILE A 19 51.24 25.19 -29.37
N GLY A 20 50.54 24.91 -30.48
CA GLY A 20 49.07 24.89 -30.48
C GLY A 20 48.35 25.06 -31.82
N LEU A 21 49.00 24.85 -32.97
CA LEU A 21 48.32 24.81 -34.26
C LEU A 21 47.92 23.36 -34.58
N SER A 22 46.77 22.89 -34.08
CA SER A 22 46.11 21.66 -34.54
C SER A 22 44.69 21.53 -33.96
N ALA A 23 43.76 21.09 -34.80
CA ALA A 23 42.38 20.70 -34.51
C ALA A 23 41.30 21.80 -34.51
N LEU A 24 41.09 22.40 -35.68
CA LEU A 24 39.72 22.67 -36.15
C LEU A 24 39.05 21.33 -36.46
N SER A 25 38.37 20.74 -35.48
CA SER A 25 37.51 19.57 -35.68
C SER A 25 36.21 19.73 -34.89
N GLY A 26 35.18 20.19 -35.60
CA GLY A 26 33.79 19.77 -35.43
C GLY A 26 33.16 19.92 -34.04
N MET A 27 32.76 21.13 -33.68
CA MET A 27 31.55 21.28 -32.85
C MET A 27 30.32 20.99 -33.74
N ARG A 28 30.00 19.71 -33.91
CA ARG A 28 28.60 19.33 -34.17
C ARG A 28 27.90 19.33 -32.83
N LEU A 29 27.04 20.32 -32.60
CA LEU A 29 26.02 20.24 -31.56
C LEU A 29 25.16 19.02 -31.88
N SER A 30 25.40 17.92 -31.16
CA SER A 30 24.52 16.76 -31.21
C SER A 30 23.28 17.11 -30.40
N THR A 31 22.18 17.44 -31.08
CA THR A 31 20.83 17.58 -30.48
C THR A 31 20.23 16.22 -30.07
N ALA A 32 21.06 15.19 -29.89
CA ALA A 32 20.67 13.79 -29.74
C ALA A 32 21.05 13.20 -28.37
N GLY A 33 20.85 13.96 -27.29
CA GLY A 33 21.18 13.51 -25.92
C GLY A 33 20.07 13.62 -24.88
N MET A 34 18.94 14.29 -25.16
CA MET A 34 17.85 14.49 -24.18
C MET A 34 16.70 13.47 -24.27
N MET A 35 16.92 12.33 -24.95
CA MET A 35 15.95 11.22 -25.02
C MET A 35 16.63 9.90 -24.60
N GLY A 36 17.51 9.96 -23.61
CA GLY A 36 18.28 8.82 -23.11
C GLY A 36 17.54 8.04 -22.04
N GLY A 37 16.96 6.90 -22.43
CA GLY A 37 16.72 5.75 -21.55
C GLY A 37 15.63 5.94 -20.50
N GLY A 38 14.37 5.81 -20.90
CA GLY A 38 13.31 5.46 -19.95
C GLY A 38 13.66 4.11 -19.34
N MET A 39 14.24 4.09 -18.14
CA MET A 39 14.37 2.87 -17.37
C MET A 39 12.95 2.37 -17.11
N MET A 40 12.54 1.34 -17.85
CA MET A 40 11.29 0.65 -17.53
C MET A 40 11.46 0.05 -16.15
N MET A 41 10.70 0.57 -15.17
CA MET A 41 10.72 0.08 -13.80
C MET A 41 10.30 -1.39 -13.80
N ASP A 42 11.14 -2.24 -13.22
CA ASP A 42 10.80 -3.65 -13.03
C ASP A 42 9.65 -3.81 -12.01
N ARG A 43 9.14 -5.04 -11.90
CA ARG A 43 8.04 -5.37 -10.99
C ARG A 43 8.34 -5.02 -9.52
N ALA A 44 9.58 -5.19 -9.08
CA ALA A 44 9.97 -4.88 -7.70
C ALA A 44 9.96 -3.37 -7.45
N GLY A 45 10.51 -2.58 -8.38
CA GLY A 45 10.49 -1.13 -8.34
C GLY A 45 9.07 -0.56 -8.36
N MET A 46 8.16 -1.15 -9.14
CA MET A 46 6.75 -0.77 -9.12
C MET A 46 6.08 -1.06 -7.78
N LYS A 47 6.31 -2.25 -7.19
CA LYS A 47 5.75 -2.61 -5.89
C LYS A 47 6.19 -1.62 -4.80
N GLU A 48 7.49 -1.30 -4.74
CA GLU A 48 8.01 -0.36 -3.75
C GLU A 48 7.49 1.07 -3.98
N MET A 49 7.36 1.51 -5.23
CA MET A 49 6.73 2.80 -5.55
C MET A 49 5.28 2.85 -5.07
N MET A 50 4.47 1.83 -5.39
CA MET A 50 3.06 1.76 -5.00
C MET A 50 2.91 1.69 -3.48
N LYS A 51 3.79 0.95 -2.80
CA LYS A 51 3.87 0.91 -1.35
C LYS A 51 4.20 2.27 -0.74
N GLY A 52 5.13 3.03 -1.32
CA GLY A 52 5.44 4.38 -0.88
C GLY A 52 4.29 5.36 -1.10
N MET A 53 3.64 5.30 -2.27
CA MET A 53 2.56 6.24 -2.63
C MET A 53 1.24 5.94 -1.90
N MET A 54 0.96 4.67 -1.60
CA MET A 54 -0.30 4.24 -0.98
C MET A 54 -0.14 3.68 0.44
N GLY A 55 1.05 3.80 1.05
CA GLY A 55 1.37 3.14 2.32
C GLY A 55 0.51 3.57 3.51
N ASP A 56 0.05 4.83 3.52
CA ASP A 56 -0.85 5.34 4.56
C ASP A 56 -2.33 5.02 4.29
N LEU A 57 -2.65 4.57 3.07
CA LEU A 57 -4.00 4.27 2.61
C LEU A 57 -4.31 2.77 2.63
N LEU A 58 -3.29 1.94 2.44
CA LEU A 58 -3.41 0.48 2.42
C LEU A 58 -2.88 -0.09 3.73
N PRO A 59 -3.62 -1.00 4.39
CA PRO A 59 -3.12 -1.62 5.60
C PRO A 59 -1.92 -2.53 5.29
N PRO A 60 -1.12 -2.87 6.33
CA PRO A 60 -0.05 -3.84 6.20
C PRO A 60 -0.59 -5.16 5.63
N GLY A 61 0.19 -5.80 4.77
CA GLY A 61 -0.20 -7.08 4.19
C GLY A 61 -0.20 -8.20 5.22
N ILE A 62 -1.02 -9.21 4.95
CA ILE A 62 -1.04 -10.46 5.72
C ILE A 62 0.05 -11.42 5.24
N ASN A 63 0.64 -12.21 6.16
CA ASN A 63 1.51 -13.32 5.76
C ASN A 63 0.64 -14.38 5.03
N PRO A 64 1.03 -14.83 3.81
CA PRO A 64 0.33 -15.90 3.08
C PRO A 64 -0.01 -17.13 3.92
N GLU A 65 0.89 -17.55 4.82
CA GLU A 65 0.69 -18.74 5.68
C GLU A 65 -0.40 -18.54 6.74
N LYS A 66 -0.78 -17.29 7.01
CA LYS A 66 -1.83 -16.90 7.95
C LYS A 66 -3.17 -16.65 7.27
N LEU A 67 -3.24 -16.81 5.93
CA LEU A 67 -4.52 -16.82 5.25
C LEU A 67 -5.39 -17.99 5.74
N PRO A 68 -6.72 -17.82 5.80
CA PRO A 68 -7.64 -18.95 5.94
C PRO A 68 -7.42 -19.95 4.80
N ASP A 69 -7.39 -21.26 5.09
CA ASP A 69 -7.18 -22.32 4.10
C ASP A 69 -6.04 -22.01 3.11
N PRO A 70 -4.80 -21.79 3.58
CA PRO A 70 -3.71 -21.20 2.78
C PRO A 70 -3.26 -22.11 1.62
N GLN A 71 -3.59 -23.40 1.67
CA GLN A 71 -3.32 -24.38 0.62
C GLN A 71 -4.46 -24.49 -0.41
N SER A 72 -5.56 -23.77 -0.22
CA SER A 72 -6.66 -23.75 -1.19
C SER A 72 -6.24 -23.01 -2.47
N THR A 73 -6.86 -23.39 -3.59
CA THR A 73 -6.64 -22.70 -4.87
C THR A 73 -6.96 -21.20 -4.76
N GLY A 74 -8.01 -20.82 -4.02
CA GLY A 74 -8.36 -19.42 -3.83
C GLY A 74 -7.30 -18.60 -3.11
N ALA A 75 -6.73 -19.15 -2.02
CA ALA A 75 -5.62 -18.51 -1.30
C ALA A 75 -4.38 -18.34 -2.17
N GLN A 76 -4.02 -19.38 -2.94
CA GLN A 76 -2.88 -19.33 -3.85
C GLN A 76 -3.06 -18.29 -4.97
N LEU A 77 -4.26 -18.20 -5.54
CA LEU A 77 -4.60 -17.18 -6.54
C LEU A 77 -4.53 -15.76 -5.96
N LEU A 78 -5.01 -15.56 -4.72
CA LEU A 78 -4.92 -14.28 -4.03
C LEU A 78 -3.47 -13.82 -3.89
N VAL A 79 -2.58 -14.72 -3.45
CA VAL A 79 -1.14 -14.45 -3.32
C VAL A 79 -0.53 -14.15 -4.69
N GLN A 80 -0.79 -15.01 -5.68
CA GLN A 80 -0.23 -14.89 -7.03
C GLN A 80 -0.55 -13.55 -7.67
N TYR A 81 -1.82 -13.14 -7.62
CA TYR A 81 -2.29 -11.97 -8.37
C TYR A 81 -2.17 -10.67 -7.58
N CYS A 82 -2.56 -10.64 -6.31
CA CYS A 82 -2.68 -9.39 -5.57
C CYS A 82 -1.34 -8.87 -5.02
N THR A 83 -0.30 -9.70 -4.94
CA THR A 83 1.05 -9.27 -4.52
C THR A 83 1.91 -8.71 -5.66
N GLN A 84 1.38 -8.64 -6.88
CA GLN A 84 2.09 -8.07 -8.03
C GLN A 84 2.37 -6.58 -7.86
N CYS A 85 1.48 -5.86 -7.16
CA CYS A 85 1.52 -4.39 -7.07
C CYS A 85 1.66 -3.85 -5.65
N HIS A 86 1.10 -4.52 -4.64
CA HIS A 86 1.12 -4.07 -3.25
C HIS A 86 1.22 -5.26 -2.28
N GLU A 87 1.19 -5.00 -0.98
CA GLU A 87 1.20 -6.07 0.02
C GLU A 87 -0.12 -6.87 0.01
N LEU A 88 -0.05 -8.13 0.43
CA LEU A 88 -1.16 -9.08 0.32
C LEU A 88 -2.39 -8.61 1.12
N PRO A 89 -3.54 -8.32 0.47
CA PRO A 89 -4.76 -7.98 1.18
C PRO A 89 -5.32 -9.17 1.97
N GLY A 90 -5.86 -8.91 3.16
CA GLY A 90 -6.59 -9.91 3.95
C GLY A 90 -8.05 -10.04 3.51
N PRO A 91 -8.64 -11.25 3.47
CA PRO A 91 -10.06 -11.45 3.17
C PRO A 91 -11.02 -10.71 4.14
N GLY A 92 -10.58 -10.44 5.37
CA GLY A 92 -11.35 -9.70 6.37
C GLY A 92 -11.41 -8.17 6.16
N MET A 93 -10.91 -7.63 5.05
CA MET A 93 -10.99 -6.17 4.82
C MET A 93 -12.34 -5.69 4.29
N HIS A 94 -13.10 -6.58 3.65
CA HIS A 94 -14.40 -6.28 3.07
C HIS A 94 -15.41 -7.36 3.44
N THR A 95 -16.69 -7.00 3.36
CA THR A 95 -17.79 -7.96 3.45
C THR A 95 -17.90 -8.81 2.18
N ALA A 96 -18.61 -9.93 2.28
CA ALA A 96 -18.81 -10.84 1.14
C ALA A 96 -19.52 -10.14 -0.04
N ASP A 97 -20.40 -9.18 0.24
CA ASP A 97 -21.13 -8.46 -0.80
C ASP A 97 -20.27 -7.37 -1.47
N GLU A 98 -19.25 -6.86 -0.78
CA GLU A 98 -18.34 -5.84 -1.30
C GLU A 98 -17.22 -6.43 -2.18
N TRP A 99 -16.74 -7.65 -1.86
CA TRP A 99 -15.61 -8.29 -2.53
C TRP A 99 -15.72 -8.34 -4.06
N PRO A 100 -16.86 -8.76 -4.67
CA PRO A 100 -16.99 -8.79 -6.13
C PRO A 100 -16.65 -7.46 -6.79
N SER A 101 -17.11 -6.33 -6.22
CA SER A 101 -16.85 -4.99 -6.75
C SER A 101 -15.40 -4.55 -6.59
N VAL A 102 -14.78 -4.91 -5.45
CA VAL A 102 -13.37 -4.63 -5.16
C VAL A 102 -12.46 -5.36 -6.14
N ASP A 103 -12.67 -6.66 -6.32
CA ASP A 103 -11.84 -7.46 -7.22
C ASP A 103 -12.01 -7.06 -8.68
N ASP A 104 -13.24 -6.78 -9.11
CA ASP A 104 -13.54 -6.26 -10.45
C ASP A 104 -12.72 -5.01 -10.77
N ARG A 105 -12.64 -4.08 -9.80
CA ARG A 105 -11.84 -2.86 -9.92
C ARG A 105 -10.35 -3.18 -10.04
N MET A 106 -9.85 -4.12 -9.23
CA MET A 106 -8.44 -4.51 -9.24
C MET A 106 -8.07 -5.22 -10.54
N ILE A 107 -8.89 -6.15 -11.03
CA ILE A 107 -8.62 -6.90 -12.26
C ILE A 107 -8.68 -5.98 -13.48
N ARG A 108 -9.63 -5.04 -13.55
CA ARG A 108 -9.62 -4.00 -14.60
C ARG A 108 -8.31 -3.20 -14.59
N ARG A 109 -7.82 -2.85 -13.40
CA ARG A 109 -6.52 -2.18 -13.26
C ARG A 109 -5.37 -3.08 -13.68
N MET A 110 -5.35 -4.36 -13.31
CA MET A 110 -4.33 -5.32 -13.72
C MET A 110 -4.29 -5.51 -15.24
N ARG A 111 -5.44 -5.61 -15.91
CA ARG A 111 -5.52 -5.71 -17.38
C ARG A 111 -4.99 -4.46 -18.07
N MET A 112 -5.36 -3.28 -17.55
CA MET A 112 -4.85 -2.00 -18.06
C MET A 112 -3.33 -1.88 -17.90
N MET A 113 -2.80 -2.23 -16.72
CA MET A 113 -1.37 -2.24 -16.46
C MET A 113 -0.64 -3.30 -17.28
N GLY A 114 -1.20 -4.51 -17.43
CA GLY A 114 -0.65 -5.60 -18.25
C GLY A 114 -0.52 -5.25 -19.73
N GLY A 115 -1.42 -4.41 -20.25
CA GLY A 115 -1.33 -3.88 -21.61
C GLY A 115 -0.20 -2.87 -21.82
N MET A 116 0.25 -2.21 -20.74
CA MET A 116 1.36 -1.24 -20.76
C MET A 116 2.68 -1.85 -20.28
N MET A 117 2.62 -2.88 -19.44
CA MET A 117 3.73 -3.52 -18.75
C MET A 117 3.57 -5.03 -18.78
N HIS A 118 4.51 -5.73 -19.40
CA HIS A 118 4.35 -7.15 -19.72
C HIS A 118 4.33 -8.07 -18.47
N ASP A 119 4.78 -7.60 -17.31
CA ASP A 119 4.98 -8.43 -16.11
C ASP A 119 3.79 -8.43 -15.14
N ILE A 120 2.67 -7.79 -15.50
CA ILE A 120 1.43 -7.79 -14.70
C ILE A 120 0.38 -8.68 -15.36
N ASN A 121 0.02 -9.77 -14.67
CA ASN A 121 -0.93 -10.75 -15.14
C ASN A 121 -2.29 -10.57 -14.48
N ALA A 122 -3.38 -10.65 -15.24
CA ALA A 122 -4.75 -10.71 -14.71
C ALA A 122 -5.28 -12.15 -14.74
N PRO A 123 -6.11 -12.56 -13.77
CA PRO A 123 -6.70 -13.90 -13.75
C PRO A 123 -7.58 -14.17 -14.96
N ALA A 124 -7.60 -15.44 -15.38
CA ALA A 124 -8.62 -15.95 -16.29
C ALA A 124 -10.00 -15.99 -15.59
N ASP A 125 -11.09 -16.08 -16.34
CA ASP A 125 -12.44 -15.95 -15.77
C ASP A 125 -12.78 -17.05 -14.74
N ASN A 126 -12.25 -18.27 -14.91
CA ASN A 126 -12.43 -19.36 -13.95
C ASN A 126 -11.62 -19.14 -12.65
N GLU A 127 -10.40 -18.65 -12.77
CA GLU A 127 -9.56 -18.26 -11.64
C GLU A 127 -10.19 -17.09 -10.88
N PHE A 128 -10.72 -16.11 -11.61
CA PHE A 128 -11.41 -14.97 -11.02
C PHE A 128 -12.61 -15.40 -10.19
N ARG A 129 -13.48 -16.27 -10.72
CA ARG A 129 -14.60 -16.83 -9.95
C ARG A 129 -14.13 -17.58 -8.69
N THR A 130 -13.01 -18.29 -8.79
CA THR A 130 -12.43 -19.03 -7.65
C THR A 130 -11.90 -18.08 -6.58
N LEU A 131 -11.22 -17.01 -7.00
CA LEU A 131 -10.71 -15.95 -6.13
C LEU A 131 -11.83 -15.24 -5.37
N VAL A 132 -12.88 -14.80 -6.09
CA VAL A 132 -14.05 -14.14 -5.49
C VAL A 132 -14.73 -15.06 -4.49
N ALA A 133 -14.98 -16.33 -4.87
CA ALA A 133 -15.63 -17.28 -3.97
C ALA A 133 -14.83 -17.51 -2.69
N TYR A 134 -13.49 -17.51 -2.77
CA TYR A 134 -12.61 -17.60 -1.61
C TYR A 134 -12.70 -16.34 -0.73
N LEU A 135 -12.60 -15.15 -1.33
CA LEU A 135 -12.70 -13.89 -0.59
C LEU A 135 -14.05 -13.72 0.10
N GLN A 136 -15.16 -14.06 -0.58
CA GLN A 136 -16.50 -14.04 0.00
C GLN A 136 -16.67 -15.01 1.17
N ARG A 137 -16.11 -16.23 1.06
CA ARG A 137 -16.18 -17.25 2.11
C ARG A 137 -15.47 -16.82 3.39
N HIS A 138 -14.35 -16.11 3.25
CA HIS A 138 -13.50 -15.69 4.35
C HIS A 138 -13.63 -14.18 4.66
N ALA A 139 -14.69 -13.56 4.15
CA ALA A 139 -14.95 -12.14 4.30
C ALA A 139 -15.23 -11.73 5.75
N GLN A 140 -15.10 -10.43 6.00
CA GLN A 140 -15.53 -9.82 7.25
C GLN A 140 -17.04 -10.00 7.42
N LYS A 141 -17.48 -10.54 8.57
CA LYS A 141 -18.92 -10.53 8.88
C LYS A 141 -19.29 -9.20 9.52
N PRO A 142 -20.27 -8.46 8.98
CA PRO A 142 -20.74 -7.25 9.61
C PRO A 142 -21.54 -7.60 10.87
N MET A 143 -21.35 -6.82 11.93
CA MET A 143 -22.17 -6.92 13.14
C MET A 143 -23.60 -6.45 12.86
N ASP A 144 -24.59 -7.26 13.25
CA ASP A 144 -25.98 -6.81 13.32
C ASP A 144 -26.21 -6.05 14.62
N LYS A 145 -26.08 -4.72 14.57
CA LYS A 145 -26.19 -3.84 15.75
C LYS A 145 -27.50 -4.01 16.53
N THR A 146 -28.57 -4.51 15.91
CA THR A 146 -29.87 -4.68 16.59
C THR A 146 -29.87 -5.81 17.62
N LYS A 147 -28.89 -6.72 17.55
CA LYS A 147 -28.75 -7.85 18.48
C LYS A 147 -28.01 -7.51 19.77
N TYR A 148 -27.47 -6.30 19.90
CA TYR A 148 -26.57 -5.92 21.00
C TYR A 148 -27.16 -4.73 21.78
N THR A 149 -27.93 -5.03 22.82
CA THR A 149 -28.63 -4.02 23.63
C THR A 149 -27.67 -3.12 24.42
N ASP A 150 -26.46 -3.60 24.69
CA ASP A 150 -25.41 -2.92 25.44
C ASP A 150 -24.47 -2.10 24.55
N LEU A 151 -24.70 -2.02 23.23
CA LEU A 151 -23.89 -1.21 22.32
C LEU A 151 -23.92 0.30 22.69
N ASN A 152 -24.98 0.76 23.36
CA ASN A 152 -25.12 2.14 23.82
C ASN A 152 -24.41 2.44 25.16
N THR A 153 -23.88 1.43 25.84
CA THR A 153 -23.05 1.61 27.04
C THR A 153 -21.70 2.26 26.68
N PRO A 154 -20.95 2.80 27.66
CA PRO A 154 -19.61 3.31 27.40
C PRO A 154 -18.68 2.28 26.71
N ALA A 155 -18.69 1.01 27.14
CA ALA A 155 -17.88 -0.04 26.52
C ALA A 155 -18.31 -0.33 25.07
N GLY A 156 -19.62 -0.47 24.84
CA GLY A 156 -20.16 -0.68 23.49
C GLY A 156 -19.85 0.47 22.52
N LYS A 157 -19.94 1.73 23.00
CA LYS A 157 -19.57 2.91 22.21
C LYS A 157 -18.08 2.98 21.91
N SER A 158 -17.23 2.62 22.88
CA SER A 158 -15.78 2.52 22.67
C SER A 158 -15.44 1.47 21.61
N PHE A 159 -16.11 0.32 21.67
CA PHE A 159 -15.99 -0.73 20.65
C PHE A 159 -16.44 -0.25 19.26
N ASP A 160 -17.64 0.33 19.13
CA ASP A 160 -18.15 0.83 17.84
C ASP A 160 -17.18 1.86 17.25
N ALA A 161 -16.87 2.90 18.02
CA ALA A 161 -15.99 3.98 17.59
C ALA A 161 -14.58 3.52 17.26
N THR A 162 -14.04 2.51 17.94
CA THR A 162 -12.68 2.01 17.70
C THR A 162 -12.64 1.09 16.48
N CYS A 163 -13.56 0.13 16.40
CA CYS A 163 -13.50 -0.96 15.42
C CYS A 163 -14.17 -0.62 14.08
N SER A 164 -14.96 0.46 14.00
CA SER A 164 -15.55 0.93 12.74
C SER A 164 -14.72 1.99 11.99
N GLN A 165 -13.48 2.25 12.44
CA GLN A 165 -12.66 3.33 11.86
C GLN A 165 -12.20 3.06 10.43
N CYS A 166 -11.98 1.79 10.08
CA CYS A 166 -11.31 1.41 8.83
C CYS A 166 -12.14 0.51 7.93
N HIS A 167 -12.95 -0.38 8.52
CA HIS A 167 -13.81 -1.32 7.81
C HIS A 167 -15.14 -1.43 8.56
N VAL A 168 -16.07 -2.25 8.04
CA VAL A 168 -17.34 -2.50 8.72
C VAL A 168 -17.11 -3.01 10.15
N LEU A 169 -18.00 -2.63 11.07
CA LEU A 169 -17.92 -3.07 12.46
C LEU A 169 -17.98 -4.61 12.52
N PRO A 170 -16.98 -5.28 13.12
CA PRO A 170 -16.89 -6.73 13.10
C PRO A 170 -17.91 -7.36 14.05
N ASP A 171 -18.58 -8.43 13.63
CA ASP A 171 -19.38 -9.27 14.52
C ASP A 171 -18.50 -9.95 15.60
N PRO A 172 -18.71 -9.70 16.91
CA PRO A 172 -17.99 -10.35 18.00
C PRO A 172 -18.04 -11.89 17.99
N GLY A 173 -19.06 -12.49 17.37
CA GLY A 173 -19.21 -13.94 17.23
C GLY A 173 -18.27 -14.58 16.20
N GLN A 174 -17.39 -13.83 15.54
CA GLN A 174 -16.43 -14.41 14.59
C GLN A 174 -15.28 -15.16 15.27
N HIS A 175 -14.88 -14.69 16.45
CA HIS A 175 -13.77 -15.24 17.23
C HIS A 175 -14.25 -15.67 18.61
N THR A 176 -13.46 -16.53 19.25
CA THR A 176 -13.64 -16.93 20.65
C THR A 176 -13.12 -15.84 21.58
N ALA A 177 -13.56 -15.85 22.84
CA ALA A 177 -13.09 -14.91 23.85
C ALA A 177 -11.55 -14.95 24.02
N ALA A 178 -10.92 -16.10 23.86
CA ALA A 178 -9.47 -16.25 23.97
C ALA A 178 -8.71 -15.66 22.77
N GLU A 179 -9.33 -15.58 21.59
CA GLU A 179 -8.71 -15.06 20.37
C GLU A 179 -8.74 -13.54 20.29
N TRP A 180 -9.76 -12.90 20.88
CA TRP A 180 -10.00 -11.45 20.76
C TRP A 180 -8.83 -10.55 21.18
N PRO A 181 -8.11 -10.81 22.29
CA PRO A 181 -6.92 -10.03 22.64
C PRO A 181 -5.87 -10.02 21.51
N GLY A 182 -5.69 -11.16 20.84
CA GLY A 182 -4.78 -11.26 19.69
C GLY A 182 -5.26 -10.43 18.50
N VAL A 183 -6.54 -10.50 18.16
CA VAL A 183 -7.14 -9.72 17.05
C VAL A 183 -7.00 -8.22 17.29
N VAL A 184 -7.35 -7.74 18.50
CA VAL A 184 -7.21 -6.33 18.87
C VAL A 184 -5.75 -5.89 18.83
N GLY A 185 -4.82 -6.74 19.30
CA GLY A 185 -3.38 -6.48 19.22
C GLY A 185 -2.89 -6.32 17.76
N HIS A 186 -3.33 -7.19 16.85
CA HIS A 186 -3.02 -7.07 15.43
C HIS A 186 -3.57 -5.78 14.81
N MET A 187 -4.82 -5.42 15.11
CA MET A 187 -5.40 -4.16 14.59
C MET A 187 -4.69 -2.93 15.15
N THR A 188 -4.33 -2.94 16.44
CA THR A 188 -3.56 -1.85 17.06
C THR A 188 -2.19 -1.68 16.39
N GLN A 189 -1.51 -2.78 16.07
CA GLN A 189 -0.24 -2.73 15.34
C GLN A 189 -0.42 -2.20 13.91
N ASN A 190 -1.52 -2.56 13.22
CA ASN A 190 -1.84 -2.01 11.91
C ASN A 190 -2.09 -0.50 11.98
N MET A 191 -2.88 -0.04 12.96
CA MET A 191 -3.11 1.38 13.21
C MET A 191 -1.81 2.13 13.42
N LYS A 192 -0.88 1.57 14.20
CA LYS A 192 0.45 2.15 14.42
C LYS A 192 1.25 2.27 13.13
N THR A 193 1.29 1.22 12.32
CA THR A 193 2.01 1.21 11.04
C THR A 193 1.45 2.25 10.07
N MET A 194 0.13 2.47 10.08
CA MET A 194 -0.57 3.44 9.23
C MET A 194 -0.61 4.86 9.83
N GLY A 195 0.06 5.11 10.96
CA GLY A 195 0.04 6.42 11.62
C GLY A 195 -1.34 6.87 12.12
N LYS A 196 -2.26 5.93 12.40
CA LYS A 196 -3.60 6.24 12.94
C LYS A 196 -3.53 6.51 14.45
N PRO A 197 -4.43 7.35 14.99
CA PRO A 197 -4.54 7.55 16.44
C PRO A 197 -4.75 6.22 17.16
N LEU A 198 -3.92 5.92 18.15
CA LEU A 198 -4.04 4.70 18.95
C LEU A 198 -5.01 4.91 20.11
N PRO A 199 -5.93 3.97 20.37
CA PRO A 199 -6.73 3.99 21.59
C PRO A 199 -5.83 3.85 22.82
N ASP A 200 -6.20 4.50 23.92
CA ASP A 200 -5.46 4.33 25.18
C ASP A 200 -5.71 2.94 25.80
N ARG A 201 -4.95 2.62 26.85
CA ARG A 201 -5.03 1.31 27.51
C ARG A 201 -6.44 1.00 28.03
N ALA A 202 -7.10 1.97 28.67
CA ALA A 202 -8.43 1.76 29.25
C ALA A 202 -9.46 1.50 28.16
N THR A 203 -9.36 2.19 27.03
CA THR A 203 -10.20 1.97 25.85
C THR A 203 -9.98 0.57 25.28
N LEU A 204 -8.72 0.15 25.09
CA LEU A 204 -8.41 -1.20 24.59
C LEU A 204 -8.95 -2.30 25.51
N GLU A 205 -8.82 -2.14 26.84
CA GLU A 205 -9.37 -3.08 27.82
C GLU A 205 -10.90 -3.18 27.71
N ALA A 206 -11.61 -2.06 27.63
CA ALA A 206 -13.06 -2.04 27.47
C ALA A 206 -13.53 -2.66 26.15
N VAL A 207 -12.79 -2.43 25.05
CA VAL A 207 -13.07 -3.05 23.75
C VAL A 207 -12.88 -4.57 23.80
N ILE A 208 -11.79 -5.03 24.40
CA ILE A 208 -11.52 -6.47 24.56
C ILE A 208 -12.60 -7.13 25.42
N GLU A 209 -12.99 -6.51 26.54
CA GLU A 209 -14.06 -7.01 27.41
C GLU A 209 -15.37 -7.17 26.63
N PHE A 210 -15.79 -6.12 25.90
CA PHE A 210 -17.01 -6.17 25.08
C PHE A 210 -16.96 -7.32 24.07
N LEU A 211 -15.84 -7.45 23.34
CA LEU A 211 -15.65 -8.52 22.36
C LEU A 211 -15.68 -9.91 22.99
N GLN A 212 -15.09 -10.07 24.17
CA GLN A 212 -15.06 -11.35 24.89
C GLN A 212 -16.43 -11.74 25.44
N THR A 213 -17.23 -10.79 25.92
CA THR A 213 -18.60 -11.03 26.39
C THR A 213 -19.50 -11.55 25.28
N HIS A 214 -19.29 -11.09 24.06
CA HIS A 214 -20.14 -11.38 22.90
C HIS A 214 -19.53 -12.40 21.92
N ALA A 215 -18.46 -13.08 22.33
CA ALA A 215 -17.79 -14.10 21.53
C ALA A 215 -18.66 -15.36 21.33
N LYS A 216 -18.32 -16.18 20.32
CA LYS A 216 -18.95 -17.49 20.07
C LYS A 216 -18.50 -18.58 21.04
#